data_AF-A0A7X0NPJ7-F1
#
_entry.id   AF-A0A7X0NPJ7-F1
#
_cell.length_a   1.000
_cell.length_b   1.000
_cell.length_c   1.000
_cell.angle_alpha   90.00
_cell.angle_beta   90.00
_cell.angle_gamma   90.00
#
_symmetry.space_group_name_H-M   'P 1'
#
loop_
_entity.id
_entity.type
_entity.pdbx_description
1 polymer ?
#
loop_
_entity_poly.entity_id
_entity_poly.type
_entity_poly.pdbx_seq_one_letter_code
_entity_poly.pdbx_strand_id
1 'polypeptide(L)'
;MSDDRWEPPAILLAVDLVILTLRDSRLHVLLVERGIEPYKGAQALPGGFLQHSQESLLVAAHRELAEETDLSVGTLRLEQLGVYDDPGRDPRGRVVSVAFLAIAPRLPEPTAGTDAADATWQPTDRVLSGELDLAFDHRCIVTDGVERARAKLEHSALATAFCGPTFTITDLQDVYEAVWGMPLDPRNFYRKIKKTDGFILPAGSARKAATGRPARLFRAGPREVLYPPMIRPAENSPNGKEPAQ
;
A
#
# COMPACT_ATOMS: atom_id res chain seq x y z
N MET A 1 -26.33 45.13 17.88
CA MET A 1 -26.29 43.68 17.63
C MET A 1 -25.48 43.52 16.37
N SER A 2 -24.21 43.12 16.51
CA SER A 2 -23.33 42.88 15.38
C SER A 2 -23.93 41.73 14.58
N ASP A 3 -24.33 42.01 13.36
CA ASP A 3 -24.75 41.02 12.37
C ASP A 3 -23.47 40.30 11.92
N ASP A 4 -22.92 39.45 12.80
CA ASP A 4 -21.76 38.59 12.48
C ASP A 4 -22.25 37.54 11.49
N ARG A 5 -22.29 37.93 10.22
CA ARG A 5 -22.57 37.02 9.11
C ARG A 5 -21.45 35.99 9.10
N TRP A 6 -21.81 34.74 9.37
CA TRP A 6 -20.88 33.62 9.27
C TRP A 6 -20.28 33.56 7.86
N GLU A 7 -18.96 33.57 7.78
CA GLU A 7 -18.20 33.35 6.56
C GLU A 7 -17.43 32.02 6.67
N PRO A 8 -17.45 31.17 5.63
CA PRO A 8 -16.70 29.93 5.66
C PRO A 8 -15.19 30.22 5.65
N PRO A 9 -14.38 29.49 6.44
CA PRO A 9 -12.94 29.65 6.40
C PRO A 9 -12.39 29.20 5.04
N ALA A 10 -11.33 29.86 4.57
CA ALA A 10 -10.56 29.36 3.44
C ALA A 10 -9.79 28.08 3.86
N ILE A 11 -9.97 27.01 3.09
CA ILE A 11 -9.35 25.70 3.33
C ILE A 11 -8.52 25.33 2.11
N LEU A 12 -7.29 24.92 2.33
CA LEU A 12 -6.43 24.37 1.30
C LEU A 12 -6.72 22.87 1.13
N LEU A 13 -6.90 22.42 -0.11
CA LEU A 13 -7.13 21.01 -0.43
C LEU A 13 -5.88 20.41 -1.05
N ALA A 14 -5.42 19.32 -0.44
CA ALA A 14 -4.28 18.53 -0.89
C ALA A 14 -4.68 17.09 -1.17
N VAL A 15 -3.80 16.37 -1.85
CA VAL A 15 -3.86 14.92 -2.04
C VAL A 15 -2.52 14.31 -1.67
N ASP A 16 -2.56 13.13 -1.07
CA ASP A 16 -1.37 12.34 -0.72
C ASP A 16 -1.51 10.91 -1.28
N LEU A 17 -0.43 10.34 -1.82
CA LEU A 17 -0.45 9.05 -2.49
C LEU A 17 0.33 8.00 -1.71
N VAL A 18 -0.39 7.01 -1.16
CA VAL A 18 0.23 5.80 -0.63
C VAL A 18 0.35 4.79 -1.76
N ILE A 19 1.54 4.70 -2.36
CA ILE A 19 1.82 3.75 -3.43
C ILE A 19 2.63 2.59 -2.85
N LEU A 20 2.09 1.38 -2.92
CA LEU A 20 2.68 0.18 -2.34
C LEU A 20 3.07 -0.84 -3.42
N THR A 21 4.25 -1.42 -3.24
CA THR A 21 4.72 -2.52 -4.08
C THR A 21 5.57 -3.51 -3.27
N LEU A 22 5.87 -4.67 -3.86
CA LEU A 22 6.80 -5.62 -3.28
C LEU A 22 8.16 -5.53 -3.98
N ARG A 23 9.21 -5.38 -3.18
CA ARG A 23 10.62 -5.39 -3.60
C ARG A 23 11.41 -6.21 -2.59
N ASP A 24 12.28 -7.09 -3.07
CA ASP A 24 13.11 -7.97 -2.23
C ASP A 24 12.32 -8.67 -1.11
N SER A 25 11.14 -9.22 -1.47
CA SER A 25 10.21 -9.90 -0.55
C SER A 25 9.76 -9.04 0.64
N ARG A 26 9.73 -7.71 0.49
CA ARG A 26 9.24 -6.76 1.50
C ARG A 26 8.26 -5.77 0.88
N LEU A 27 7.27 -5.37 1.67
CA LEU A 27 6.37 -4.28 1.31
C LEU A 27 7.12 -2.95 1.38
N HIS A 28 7.07 -2.20 0.28
CA HIS A 28 7.66 -0.89 0.15
C HIS A 28 6.59 0.15 -0.16
N VAL A 29 6.82 1.36 0.33
CA VAL A 29 6.05 2.57 0.01
C VAL A 29 6.92 3.54 -0.78
N LEU A 30 6.32 4.23 -1.76
CA LEU A 30 7.00 5.33 -2.43
C LEU A 30 7.05 6.54 -1.50
N LEU A 31 8.24 7.09 -1.32
CA LEU A 31 8.45 8.36 -0.62
C LEU A 31 9.27 9.31 -1.49
N VAL A 32 9.06 10.60 -1.27
CA VAL A 32 9.82 11.70 -1.88
C VAL A 32 10.59 12.45 -0.79
N GLU A 33 11.79 12.94 -1.12
CA GLU A 33 12.49 13.91 -0.29
C GLU A 33 11.99 15.32 -0.65
N ARG A 34 11.47 16.06 0.33
CA ARG A 34 10.92 17.40 0.08
C ARG A 34 12.03 18.39 -0.31
N GLY A 35 11.90 19.03 -1.48
CA GLY A 35 12.82 20.08 -1.94
C GLY A 35 12.55 21.47 -1.36
N ILE A 36 11.38 21.66 -0.74
CA ILE A 36 10.86 22.96 -0.29
C ILE A 36 10.40 22.94 1.17
N GLU A 37 10.37 24.13 1.79
CA GLU A 37 9.78 24.31 3.12
C GLU A 37 8.25 24.17 3.07
N PRO A 38 7.59 23.79 4.18
CA PRO A 38 8.16 23.31 5.45
C PRO A 38 8.79 21.92 5.33
N TYR A 39 9.61 21.49 6.29
CA TYR A 39 10.22 20.14 6.33
C TYR A 39 11.12 19.84 5.13
N LYS A 40 11.86 20.83 4.62
CA LYS A 40 12.82 20.61 3.55
C LYS A 40 13.85 19.52 3.94
N GLY A 41 14.10 18.58 3.03
CA GLY A 41 14.99 17.42 3.24
C GLY A 41 14.35 16.26 4.01
N ALA A 42 13.11 16.39 4.49
CA ALA A 42 12.38 15.29 5.11
C ALA A 42 11.73 14.39 4.05
N GLN A 43 11.54 13.12 4.41
CA GLN A 43 10.76 12.17 3.59
C GLN A 43 9.25 12.47 3.72
N ALA A 44 8.51 12.32 2.64
CA ALA A 44 7.07 12.55 2.59
C ALA A 44 6.40 11.60 1.59
N LEU A 45 5.08 11.45 1.69
CA LEU A 45 4.30 10.88 0.61
C LEU A 45 4.36 11.81 -0.61
N PRO A 46 4.39 11.27 -1.84
CA PRO A 46 4.08 12.02 -3.05
C PRO A 46 2.70 12.66 -2.92
N GLY A 47 2.57 13.92 -3.30
CA GLY A 47 1.33 14.65 -3.12
C GLY A 47 1.52 16.15 -3.23
N GLY A 48 0.40 16.85 -3.34
CA GLY A 48 0.37 18.28 -3.60
C GLY A 48 -1.02 18.86 -3.47
N PHE A 49 -1.11 20.18 -3.66
CA PHE A 49 -2.38 20.90 -3.63
C PHE A 49 -3.12 20.78 -4.96
N LEU A 50 -4.41 21.11 -4.93
CA LEU A 50 -5.12 21.42 -6.18
C LEU A 50 -4.42 22.59 -6.90
N GLN A 51 -4.18 22.43 -8.19
CA GLN A 51 -3.53 23.43 -9.03
C GLN A 51 -4.45 24.63 -9.29
N HIS A 52 -5.77 24.39 -9.34
CA HIS A 52 -6.79 25.44 -9.49
C HIS A 52 -8.16 24.96 -8.99
N SER A 53 -9.09 25.89 -8.75
CA SER A 53 -10.41 25.61 -8.14
C SER A 53 -11.32 24.68 -8.94
N GLN A 54 -11.03 24.41 -10.21
CA GLN A 54 -11.79 23.49 -11.06
C GLN A 54 -11.18 22.08 -11.13
N GLU A 55 -10.05 21.82 -10.45
CA GLU A 55 -9.41 20.50 -10.43
C GLU A 55 -10.10 19.63 -9.38
N SER A 56 -10.48 18.40 -9.75
CA SER A 56 -11.01 17.45 -8.79
C SER A 56 -9.87 16.73 -8.06
N LEU A 57 -10.11 16.27 -6.84
CA LEU A 57 -9.10 15.55 -6.04
C LEU A 57 -8.56 14.30 -6.75
N LEU A 58 -9.40 13.55 -7.47
CA LEU A 58 -8.93 12.38 -8.22
C LEU A 58 -8.04 12.79 -9.41
N VAL A 59 -8.35 13.91 -10.06
CA VAL A 59 -7.50 14.45 -11.15
C VAL A 59 -6.16 14.91 -10.59
N ALA A 60 -6.15 15.63 -9.46
CA ALA A 60 -4.93 16.01 -8.77
C ALA A 60 -4.10 14.78 -8.38
N ALA A 61 -4.72 13.75 -7.80
CA ALA A 61 -4.02 12.52 -7.41
C ALA A 61 -3.36 11.81 -8.62
N HIS A 62 -4.01 11.80 -9.79
CA HIS A 62 -3.42 11.26 -11.01
C HIS A 62 -2.30 12.14 -11.56
N ARG A 63 -2.38 13.47 -11.42
CA ARG A 63 -1.33 14.41 -11.81
C ARG A 63 -0.10 14.22 -10.93
N GLU A 64 -0.26 14.24 -9.61
CA GLU A 64 0.83 13.99 -8.64
C GLU A 64 1.49 12.63 -8.87
N LEU A 65 0.69 11.60 -9.19
CA LEU A 65 1.22 10.27 -9.54
C LEU A 65 2.12 10.33 -10.78
N ALA A 66 1.67 11.02 -11.82
CA ALA A 66 2.39 11.11 -13.09
C ALA A 66 3.69 11.92 -12.98
N GLU A 67 3.71 12.96 -12.14
CA GLU A 67 4.89 13.80 -11.90
C GLU A 67 6.05 13.03 -11.24
N GLU A 68 5.76 12.05 -10.38
CA GLU A 68 6.75 11.41 -9.49
C GLU A 68 7.18 9.99 -9.88
N THR A 69 6.49 9.36 -10.83
CA THR A 69 6.69 7.91 -11.07
C THR A 69 6.87 7.48 -12.51
N ASP A 70 6.74 8.39 -13.49
CA ASP A 70 6.60 8.04 -14.92
C ASP A 70 5.53 6.95 -15.16
N LEU A 71 4.66 6.72 -14.18
CA LEU A 71 3.58 5.75 -14.25
C LEU A 71 2.43 6.42 -14.96
N SER A 72 2.15 5.97 -16.17
CA SER A 72 1.00 6.44 -16.91
C SER A 72 -0.28 6.34 -16.09
N VAL A 73 -1.13 7.37 -16.21
CA VAL A 73 -2.42 7.54 -15.52
C VAL A 73 -3.38 6.34 -15.66
N GLY A 74 -3.14 5.44 -16.63
CA GLY A 74 -3.97 4.25 -16.87
C GLY A 74 -3.50 2.95 -16.20
N THR A 75 -2.30 2.88 -15.64
CA THR A 75 -1.75 1.61 -15.11
C THR A 75 -2.04 1.34 -13.64
N LEU A 76 -2.32 2.38 -12.85
CA LEU A 76 -2.61 2.25 -11.42
C LEU A 76 -4.05 2.62 -11.11
N ARG A 77 -4.76 1.71 -10.46
CA ARG A 77 -6.03 2.04 -9.82
C ARG A 77 -5.76 2.76 -8.51
N LEU A 78 -6.14 4.03 -8.46
CA LEU A 78 -6.22 4.81 -7.24
C LEU A 78 -7.55 4.52 -6.53
N GLU A 79 -7.47 4.20 -5.25
CA GLU A 79 -8.62 4.04 -4.37
C GLU A 79 -8.53 5.07 -3.25
N GLN A 80 -9.61 5.78 -2.97
CA GLN A 80 -9.61 6.73 -1.85
C GLN A 80 -9.37 5.97 -0.54
N LEU A 81 -8.34 6.39 0.19
CA LEU A 81 -7.94 5.78 1.45
C LEU A 81 -8.73 6.40 2.61
N GLY A 82 -8.70 7.72 2.72
CA GLY A 82 -9.26 8.51 3.81
C GLY A 82 -9.16 10.01 3.59
N VAL A 83 -9.67 10.78 4.55
CA VAL A 83 -9.59 12.24 4.61
C VAL A 83 -8.88 12.61 5.91
N TYR A 84 -7.87 13.47 5.83
CA TYR A 84 -7.02 13.90 6.94
C TYR A 84 -7.18 15.42 7.10
N ASP A 85 -7.84 15.83 8.18
CA ASP A 85 -8.30 17.20 8.39
C ASP A 85 -8.03 17.76 9.80
N ASP A 86 -7.13 17.12 10.55
CA ASP A 86 -6.73 17.59 11.88
C ASP A 86 -6.24 19.04 11.84
N PRO A 87 -6.78 19.95 12.68
CA PRO A 87 -6.25 21.30 12.80
C PRO A 87 -4.76 21.26 13.16
N GLY A 88 -3.93 21.94 12.37
CA GLY A 88 -2.48 22.01 12.61
C GLY A 88 -1.68 20.84 12.02
N ARG A 89 -2.29 19.92 11.26
CA ARG A 89 -1.54 18.88 10.52
C ARG A 89 -0.48 19.46 9.58
N ASP A 90 -0.71 20.68 9.11
CA ASP A 90 0.18 21.42 8.23
C ASP A 90 0.46 22.83 8.78
N PRO A 91 1.74 23.23 8.95
CA PRO A 91 2.10 24.56 9.45
C PRO A 91 1.75 25.71 8.49
N ARG A 92 1.38 25.41 7.23
CA ARG A 92 0.97 26.41 6.24
C ARG A 92 -0.46 26.92 6.45
N GLY A 93 -1.26 26.27 7.30
CA GLY A 93 -2.62 26.71 7.65
C GLY A 93 -3.63 25.57 7.73
N ARG A 94 -4.92 25.89 7.51
CA ARG A 94 -5.98 24.86 7.47
C ARG A 94 -5.92 24.08 6.15
N VAL A 95 -5.28 22.92 6.20
CA VAL A 95 -5.17 21.98 5.07
C VAL A 95 -6.03 20.76 5.34
N VAL A 96 -6.79 20.32 4.34
CA VAL A 96 -7.43 19.00 4.31
C VAL A 96 -6.78 18.20 3.19
N SER A 97 -6.26 17.03 3.52
CA SER A 97 -5.70 16.10 2.52
C SER A 97 -6.63 14.93 2.29
N VAL A 98 -6.85 14.58 1.02
CA VAL A 98 -7.51 13.32 0.65
C VAL A 98 -6.46 12.35 0.15
N ALA A 99 -6.23 11.29 0.92
CA ALA A 99 -5.23 10.31 0.55
C ALA A 99 -5.81 9.25 -0.39
N PHE A 100 -4.98 8.78 -1.33
CA PHE A 100 -5.28 7.69 -2.24
C PHE A 100 -4.27 6.56 -2.07
N LEU A 101 -4.75 5.33 -2.24
CA LEU A 101 -3.96 4.11 -2.17
C LEU A 101 -3.85 3.50 -3.57
N ALA A 102 -2.64 3.09 -3.92
CA ALA A 102 -2.35 2.23 -5.06
C ALA A 102 -1.53 1.03 -4.60
N ILE A 103 -1.89 -0.17 -5.04
CA ILE A 103 -1.13 -1.40 -4.75
C ILE A 103 -0.89 -2.11 -6.07
N ALA A 104 0.37 -2.23 -6.48
CA ALA A 104 0.69 -2.86 -7.75
C ALA A 104 2.05 -3.55 -7.75
N PRO A 105 2.19 -4.64 -8.52
CA PRO A 105 3.47 -5.33 -8.69
C PRO A 105 4.34 -4.64 -9.74
N ARG A 106 5.67 -4.81 -9.63
CA ARG A 106 6.63 -4.44 -10.68
C ARG A 106 6.56 -2.96 -11.07
N LEU A 107 6.40 -2.09 -10.09
CA LEU A 107 6.52 -0.64 -10.32
C LEU A 107 7.98 -0.29 -10.64
N PRO A 108 8.23 0.64 -11.58
CA PRO A 108 9.57 1.06 -11.95
C PRO A 108 10.29 1.77 -10.78
N GLU A 109 11.58 2.08 -10.97
CA GLU A 109 12.22 3.06 -10.09
C GLU A 109 11.54 4.43 -10.28
N PRO A 110 11.26 5.14 -9.19
CA PRO A 110 10.62 6.44 -9.26
C PRO A 110 11.64 7.48 -9.74
N THR A 111 11.13 8.61 -10.19
CA THR A 111 11.97 9.76 -10.57
C THR A 111 11.42 10.98 -9.86
N ALA A 112 12.28 11.75 -9.20
CA ALA A 112 11.85 12.94 -8.48
C ALA A 112 11.12 13.93 -9.40
N GLY A 113 9.94 14.36 -8.97
CA GLY A 113 9.13 15.39 -9.63
C GLY A 113 9.60 16.82 -9.32
N THR A 114 8.74 17.79 -9.60
CA THR A 114 9.10 19.23 -9.60
C THR A 114 9.53 19.79 -8.25
N ASP A 115 8.89 19.35 -7.17
CA ASP A 115 9.14 19.85 -5.81
C ASP A 115 9.89 18.83 -4.92
N ALA A 116 10.27 17.68 -5.49
CA ALA A 116 11.02 16.63 -4.83
C ALA A 116 12.52 16.73 -5.16
N ALA A 117 13.37 16.54 -4.15
CA ALA A 117 14.82 16.44 -4.33
C ALA A 117 15.24 15.02 -4.77
N ASP A 118 14.51 14.01 -4.33
CA ASP A 118 14.71 12.59 -4.66
C ASP A 118 13.39 11.82 -4.49
N ALA A 119 13.28 10.64 -5.08
CA ALA A 119 12.17 9.71 -4.89
C ALA A 119 12.72 8.30 -4.68
N THR A 120 12.25 7.60 -3.64
CA THR A 120 12.78 6.26 -3.30
C THR A 120 11.70 5.32 -2.78
N TRP A 121 11.89 4.02 -3.05
CA TRP A 121 11.11 2.97 -2.41
C TRP A 121 11.68 2.70 -1.01
N GLN A 122 10.87 2.89 0.02
CA GLN A 122 11.27 2.62 1.40
C GLN A 122 10.48 1.44 1.98
N PRO A 123 11.13 0.50 2.69
CA PRO A 123 10.43 -0.56 3.39
C PRO A 123 9.39 0.00 4.38
N THR A 124 8.16 -0.50 4.35
CA THR A 124 7.08 0.05 5.19
C THR A 124 7.34 -0.16 6.68
N ASP A 125 8.04 -1.23 7.06
CA ASP A 125 8.38 -1.52 8.45
C ASP A 125 9.28 -0.45 9.09
N ARG A 126 10.14 0.23 8.33
CA ARG A 126 10.92 1.39 8.81
C ARG A 126 10.01 2.58 9.16
N VAL A 127 8.98 2.83 8.36
CA VAL A 127 7.99 3.88 8.63
C VAL A 127 7.10 3.50 9.82
N LEU A 128 6.59 2.26 9.83
CA LEU A 128 5.68 1.78 10.87
C LEU A 128 6.34 1.70 12.25
N SER A 129 7.62 1.33 12.32
CA SER A 129 8.41 1.33 13.57
C SER A 129 8.77 2.73 14.05
N GLY A 130 8.83 3.71 13.14
CA GLY A 130 9.33 5.05 13.43
C GLY A 130 10.85 5.19 13.30
N GLU A 131 11.52 4.22 12.69
CA GLU A 131 12.92 4.38 12.29
C GLU A 131 13.08 5.49 11.24
N LEU A 132 12.08 5.63 10.37
CA LEU A 132 12.02 6.68 9.36
C LEU A 132 10.91 7.68 9.69
N ASP A 133 11.31 8.90 10.07
CA ASP A 133 10.39 10.01 10.29
C ASP A 133 9.92 10.60 8.97
N LEU A 134 8.61 10.88 8.89
CA LEU A 134 7.98 11.52 7.73
C LEU A 134 7.49 12.92 8.09
N ALA A 135 7.46 13.81 7.10
CA ALA A 135 6.87 15.14 7.24
C ALA A 135 5.36 15.07 7.55
N PHE A 136 4.87 16.11 8.23
CA PHE A 136 3.45 16.25 8.59
C PHE A 136 2.92 15.05 9.39
N ASP A 137 1.72 14.57 9.07
CA ASP A 137 1.09 13.37 9.63
C ASP A 137 1.24 12.15 8.70
N HIS A 138 2.18 12.17 7.74
CA HIS A 138 2.26 11.16 6.68
C HIS A 138 2.52 9.74 7.20
N ARG A 139 3.14 9.57 8.37
CA ARG A 139 3.25 8.25 9.01
C ARG A 139 1.88 7.65 9.33
N CYS A 140 0.91 8.47 9.74
CA CYS A 140 -0.47 8.04 9.97
C CYS A 140 -1.09 7.53 8.65
N ILE A 141 -0.97 8.33 7.59
CA ILE A 141 -1.49 8.00 6.26
C ILE A 141 -0.88 6.69 5.71
N VAL A 142 0.44 6.51 5.85
CA VAL A 142 1.12 5.25 5.47
C VAL A 142 0.60 4.08 6.29
N THR A 143 0.43 4.26 7.61
CA THR A 143 -0.07 3.21 8.50
C THR A 143 -1.45 2.72 8.06
N ASP A 144 -2.36 3.66 7.79
CA ASP A 144 -3.70 3.34 7.28
C ASP A 144 -3.66 2.65 5.91
N GLY A 145 -2.79 3.12 5.01
CA GLY A 145 -2.62 2.53 3.69
C GLY A 145 -2.09 1.11 3.73
N VAL A 146 -1.15 0.81 4.63
CA VAL A 146 -0.64 -0.55 4.86
C VAL A 146 -1.72 -1.45 5.45
N GLU A 147 -2.48 -1.00 6.45
CA GLU A 147 -3.58 -1.81 6.99
C GLU A 147 -4.69 -2.05 5.94
N ARG A 148 -5.00 -1.05 5.11
CA ARG A 148 -5.92 -1.22 3.98
C ARG A 148 -5.42 -2.26 2.99
N ALA A 149 -4.12 -2.26 2.67
CA ALA A 149 -3.52 -3.26 1.78
C ALA A 149 -3.58 -4.66 2.38
N ARG A 150 -3.25 -4.79 3.68
CA ARG A 150 -3.31 -6.06 4.42
C ARG A 150 -4.73 -6.65 4.40
N ALA A 151 -5.74 -5.84 4.72
CA ALA A 151 -7.15 -6.23 4.67
C ALA A 151 -7.61 -6.62 3.25
N LYS A 152 -7.12 -5.91 2.22
CA LYS A 152 -7.46 -6.23 0.83
C LYS A 152 -6.96 -7.60 0.40
N LEU A 153 -5.78 -8.01 0.87
CA LEU A 153 -5.26 -9.37 0.60
C LEU A 153 -6.07 -10.47 1.29
N GLU A 154 -6.77 -10.18 2.40
CA GLU A 154 -7.60 -11.19 3.06
C GLU A 154 -8.79 -11.62 2.18
N HIS A 155 -9.32 -10.69 1.40
CA HIS A 155 -10.57 -10.87 0.67
C HIS A 155 -10.41 -10.92 -0.84
N SER A 156 -9.24 -10.63 -1.39
CA SER A 156 -9.02 -10.56 -2.84
C SER A 156 -7.88 -11.43 -3.34
N ALA A 157 -7.93 -11.78 -4.62
CA ALA A 157 -6.86 -12.52 -5.29
C ALA A 157 -5.63 -11.65 -5.65
N LEU A 158 -5.54 -10.42 -5.14
CA LEU A 158 -4.50 -9.43 -5.46
C LEU A 158 -3.08 -9.98 -5.29
N ALA A 159 -2.84 -10.84 -4.31
CA ALA A 159 -1.54 -11.47 -4.08
C ALA A 159 -0.99 -12.21 -5.32
N THR A 160 -1.86 -12.78 -6.17
CA THR A 160 -1.43 -13.50 -7.37
C THR A 160 -0.81 -12.58 -8.43
N ALA A 161 -1.18 -11.29 -8.46
CA ALA A 161 -0.61 -10.33 -9.39
C ALA A 161 0.90 -10.07 -9.12
N PHE A 162 1.31 -10.20 -7.86
CA PHE A 162 2.70 -10.08 -7.43
C PHE A 162 3.56 -11.29 -7.79
N CYS A 163 2.96 -12.46 -7.95
CA CYS A 163 3.67 -13.70 -8.27
C CYS A 163 4.03 -13.83 -9.76
N GLY A 164 3.39 -13.05 -10.64
CA GLY A 164 3.57 -13.15 -12.09
C GLY A 164 2.68 -14.22 -12.76
N PRO A 165 2.90 -14.53 -14.06
CA PRO A 165 1.99 -15.40 -14.83
C PRO A 165 1.92 -16.84 -14.32
N THR A 166 3.02 -17.35 -13.76
CA THR A 166 3.12 -18.70 -13.19
C THR A 166 3.96 -18.68 -11.93
N PHE A 167 3.52 -19.37 -10.89
CA PHE A 167 4.13 -19.33 -9.57
C PHE A 167 3.89 -20.62 -8.77
N THR A 168 4.65 -20.79 -7.69
CA THR A 168 4.48 -21.85 -6.70
C THR A 168 3.64 -21.37 -5.51
N ILE A 169 3.16 -22.30 -4.68
CA ILE A 169 2.49 -21.92 -3.43
C ILE A 169 3.45 -21.19 -2.48
N THR A 170 4.75 -21.48 -2.55
CA THR A 170 5.78 -20.77 -1.78
C THR A 170 5.88 -19.32 -2.22
N ASP A 171 5.97 -19.03 -3.52
CA ASP A 171 6.00 -17.65 -4.02
C ASP A 171 4.76 -16.86 -3.56
N LEU A 172 3.58 -17.51 -3.59
CA LEU A 172 2.36 -16.90 -3.09
C LEU A 172 2.39 -16.68 -1.58
N GLN A 173 2.94 -17.62 -0.81
CA GLN A 173 3.13 -17.48 0.63
C GLN A 173 4.03 -16.29 0.95
N ASP A 174 5.17 -16.17 0.24
CA ASP A 174 6.13 -15.08 0.42
C ASP A 174 5.48 -13.71 0.19
N VAL A 175 4.56 -13.60 -0.78
CA VAL A 175 3.76 -12.37 -0.99
C VAL A 175 2.88 -12.04 0.23
N TYR A 176 2.18 -13.03 0.79
CA TYR A 176 1.35 -12.80 1.97
C TYR A 176 2.20 -12.42 3.20
N GLU A 177 3.33 -13.11 3.41
CA GLU A 177 4.25 -12.81 4.50
C GLU A 177 4.85 -11.41 4.38
N ALA A 178 5.24 -11.01 3.16
CA ALA A 178 5.79 -9.69 2.88
C ALA A 178 4.79 -8.56 3.16
N VAL A 179 3.52 -8.74 2.79
CA VAL A 179 2.47 -7.72 3.00
C VAL A 179 1.99 -7.69 4.46
N TRP A 180 1.79 -8.86 5.07
CA TRP A 180 1.33 -8.96 6.46
C TRP A 180 2.44 -8.70 7.47
N GLY A 181 3.71 -8.75 7.06
CA GLY A 181 4.86 -8.52 7.92
C GLY A 181 5.09 -9.61 8.96
N MET A 182 4.63 -10.84 8.69
CA MET A 182 4.73 -11.96 9.62
C MET A 182 4.88 -13.28 8.87
N PRO A 183 5.62 -14.26 9.45
CA PRO A 183 5.71 -15.60 8.87
C PRO A 183 4.38 -16.35 9.00
N LEU A 184 4.11 -17.20 8.02
CA LEU A 184 2.95 -18.08 7.98
C LEU A 184 3.39 -19.54 8.11
N ASP A 185 2.56 -20.35 8.78
CA ASP A 185 2.78 -21.80 8.79
C ASP A 185 2.52 -22.39 7.38
N PRO A 186 3.51 -23.01 6.73
CA PRO A 186 3.36 -23.48 5.35
C PRO A 186 2.25 -24.52 5.17
N ARG A 187 2.00 -25.36 6.18
CA ARG A 187 0.98 -26.43 6.11
C ARG A 187 -0.43 -25.84 6.20
N ASN A 188 -0.64 -24.88 7.08
CA ASN A 188 -1.90 -24.17 7.24
C ASN A 188 -2.19 -23.30 6.02
N PHE A 189 -1.19 -22.58 5.51
CA PHE A 189 -1.31 -21.80 4.29
C PHE A 189 -1.73 -22.67 3.11
N TYR A 190 -0.99 -23.76 2.85
CA TYR A 190 -1.32 -24.72 1.80
C TYR A 190 -2.75 -25.28 1.92
N ARG A 191 -3.19 -25.60 3.14
CA ARG A 191 -4.54 -26.10 3.40
C ARG A 191 -5.61 -25.05 3.10
N LYS A 192 -5.38 -23.78 3.44
CA LYS A 192 -6.29 -22.67 3.13
C LYS A 192 -6.39 -22.48 1.62
N ILE A 193 -5.26 -22.36 0.92
CA ILE A 193 -5.22 -22.23 -0.54
C ILE A 193 -6.04 -23.32 -1.25
N LYS A 194 -5.89 -24.58 -0.82
CA LYS A 194 -6.65 -25.70 -1.38
C LYS A 194 -8.15 -25.65 -1.13
N LYS A 195 -8.60 -24.95 -0.08
CA LYS A 195 -10.02 -24.80 0.25
C LYS A 195 -10.66 -23.61 -0.46
N THR A 196 -9.86 -22.70 -1.01
CA THR A 196 -10.35 -21.52 -1.73
C THR A 196 -10.46 -21.84 -3.23
N ASP A 197 -11.58 -22.46 -3.60
CA ASP A 197 -11.82 -22.93 -4.97
C ASP A 197 -11.72 -21.78 -5.99
N GLY A 198 -10.97 -22.00 -7.08
CA GLY A 198 -10.83 -21.01 -8.15
C GLY A 198 -9.93 -19.82 -7.80
N PHE A 199 -9.25 -19.84 -6.64
CA PHE A 199 -8.21 -18.85 -6.33
C PHE A 199 -6.97 -19.03 -7.23
N ILE A 200 -6.50 -20.27 -7.37
CA ILE A 200 -5.37 -20.62 -8.23
C ILE A 200 -5.70 -21.85 -9.08
N LEU A 201 -5.15 -21.91 -10.29
CA LEU A 201 -5.33 -23.03 -11.21
C LEU A 201 -3.98 -23.70 -11.51
N PRO A 202 -3.92 -25.02 -11.69
CA PRO A 202 -2.70 -25.68 -12.15
C PRO A 202 -2.23 -25.11 -13.50
N ALA A 203 -0.95 -24.77 -13.61
CA ALA A 203 -0.33 -24.24 -14.83
C ALA A 203 0.52 -25.28 -15.60
N GLY A 204 0.49 -26.55 -15.16
CA GLY A 204 1.31 -27.63 -15.72
C GLY A 204 2.55 -27.95 -14.88
N SER A 205 3.39 -28.85 -15.37
CA SER A 205 4.65 -29.25 -14.69
C SER A 205 5.73 -28.19 -14.85
N ALA A 206 6.42 -27.88 -13.75
CA ALA A 206 7.63 -27.05 -13.76
C ALA A 206 8.71 -27.61 -14.70
N ARG A 207 9.61 -26.74 -15.16
CA ARG A 207 10.91 -27.14 -15.73
C ARG A 207 11.59 -28.13 -14.77
N LYS A 208 12.25 -29.15 -15.33
CA LYS A 208 13.01 -30.15 -14.55
C LYS A 208 13.98 -29.42 -13.61
N ALA A 209 13.85 -29.61 -12.30
CA ALA A 209 14.84 -29.16 -11.35
C ALA A 209 16.11 -30.02 -11.50
N ALA A 210 17.30 -29.39 -11.40
CA ALA A 210 18.57 -30.10 -11.46
C ALA A 210 18.74 -31.11 -10.30
N THR A 211 18.04 -30.87 -9.19
CA THR A 211 17.96 -31.76 -8.01
C THR A 211 16.63 -31.57 -7.28
N GLY A 212 16.00 -32.66 -6.83
CA GLY A 212 14.75 -32.63 -6.04
C GLY A 212 13.45 -32.76 -6.87
N ARG A 213 12.32 -32.88 -6.17
CA ARG A 213 10.99 -32.97 -6.82
C ARG A 213 10.60 -31.59 -7.35
N PRO A 214 10.26 -31.43 -8.65
CA PRO A 214 9.87 -30.15 -9.19
C PRO A 214 8.62 -29.60 -8.49
N ALA A 215 8.69 -28.33 -8.06
CA ALA A 215 7.55 -27.65 -7.46
C ALA A 215 6.39 -27.58 -8.47
N ARG A 216 5.15 -27.73 -7.99
CA ARG A 216 3.97 -27.62 -8.85
C ARG A 216 3.73 -26.14 -9.16
N LEU A 217 3.54 -25.82 -10.44
CA LEU A 217 3.21 -24.47 -10.87
C LEU A 217 1.71 -24.25 -10.94
N PHE A 218 1.34 -23.02 -10.62
CA PHE A 218 -0.01 -22.49 -10.63
C PHE A 218 -0.04 -21.16 -11.38
N ARG A 219 -1.23 -20.72 -11.74
CA ARG A 219 -1.54 -19.38 -12.24
C ARG A 219 -2.75 -18.83 -11.50
N ALA A 220 -2.96 -17.52 -11.60
CA ALA A 220 -4.16 -16.88 -11.06
C ALA A 220 -5.43 -17.55 -11.61
N GLY A 221 -6.38 -17.83 -10.72
CA GLY A 221 -7.71 -18.28 -11.09
C GLY A 221 -8.63 -17.09 -11.44
N PRO A 222 -9.87 -17.37 -11.89
CA PRO A 222 -10.79 -16.34 -12.34
C PRO A 222 -11.47 -15.57 -11.19
N ARG A 223 -11.26 -15.97 -9.93
CA ARG A 223 -11.88 -15.30 -8.78
C ARG A 223 -11.09 -14.05 -8.40
N GLU A 224 -11.78 -12.92 -8.33
CA GLU A 224 -11.24 -11.69 -7.74
C GLU A 224 -11.45 -11.64 -6.22
N VAL A 225 -12.55 -12.21 -5.74
CA VAL A 225 -12.93 -12.27 -4.31
C VAL A 225 -12.74 -13.69 -3.77
N LEU A 226 -12.08 -13.83 -2.63
CA LEU A 226 -11.75 -15.12 -2.00
C LEU A 226 -12.90 -15.62 -1.11
N TYR A 227 -13.24 -16.90 -1.29
CA TYR A 227 -14.15 -17.62 -0.40
C TYR A 227 -13.67 -19.06 -0.18
N PRO A 228 -13.33 -19.47 1.06
CA PRO A 228 -13.22 -18.62 2.26
C PRO A 228 -12.09 -17.58 2.14
N PRO A 229 -12.16 -16.47 2.89
CA PRO A 229 -11.09 -15.45 2.90
C PRO A 229 -9.80 -15.97 3.55
N MET A 230 -8.69 -15.37 3.16
CA MET A 230 -7.38 -15.60 3.73
C MET A 230 -7.16 -14.69 4.94
N ILE A 231 -7.70 -15.09 6.09
CA ILE A 231 -7.59 -14.27 7.32
C ILE A 231 -6.14 -14.20 7.81
N ARG A 232 -5.64 -12.97 8.04
CA ARG A 232 -4.36 -12.71 8.71
C ARG A 232 -4.44 -13.26 10.14
N PRO A 233 -3.49 -14.10 10.58
CA PRO A 233 -3.46 -14.50 11.98
C PRO A 233 -3.35 -13.28 12.88
N ALA A 234 -4.08 -13.26 13.99
CA ALA A 234 -3.84 -12.25 15.02
C ALA A 234 -2.38 -12.37 15.49
N GLU A 235 -1.72 -11.25 15.77
CA GLU A 235 -0.46 -11.27 16.51
C GLU A 235 -0.72 -12.01 17.83
N ASN A 236 -0.12 -13.20 17.98
CA ASN A 236 -0.40 -14.03 19.14
C ASN A 236 -0.08 -13.24 20.42
N SER A 237 -1.11 -13.00 21.24
CA SER A 237 -0.91 -12.92 22.69
C SER A 237 -0.15 -14.18 23.14
N PRO A 238 0.83 -14.06 24.04
CA PRO A 238 1.66 -15.20 24.42
C PRO A 238 0.77 -16.29 25.00
N ASN A 239 0.86 -17.48 24.40
CA ASN A 239 0.33 -18.78 24.82
C ASN A 239 -0.76 -18.80 25.89
N GLY A 240 -1.92 -19.35 25.50
CA GLY A 240 -2.95 -19.78 26.43
C GLY A 240 -2.39 -20.62 27.59
N LYS A 241 -2.69 -20.17 28.80
CA LYS A 241 -3.05 -21.04 29.90
C LYS A 241 -4.40 -20.55 30.40
N GLU A 242 -5.45 -21.34 30.16
CA GLU A 242 -6.63 -21.28 31.00
C GLU A 242 -6.19 -21.44 32.46
N PRO A 243 -6.67 -20.60 33.39
CA PRO A 243 -6.55 -20.95 34.79
C PRO A 243 -7.40 -22.20 35.02
N ALA A 244 -6.75 -23.26 35.47
CA ALA A 244 -7.46 -24.37 36.08
C ALA A 244 -8.30 -23.84 37.26
N GLN A 245 -9.48 -24.43 37.38
CA GLN A 245 -10.57 -24.17 38.34
C GLN A 245 -10.11 -23.79 39.75
#